data_AF-A0AAN0ZAJ9-F1
#
_entry.id   AF-A0AAN0ZAJ9-F1
#
_cell.length_a   1.000
_cell.length_b   1.000
_cell.length_c   1.000
_cell.angle_alpha   90.00
_cell.angle_beta   90.00
_cell.angle_gamma   90.00
#
_symmetry.space_group_name_H-M   'P 1'
#
loop_
_entity.id
_entity.type
_entity.pdbx_description
1 polymer ?
#
loop_
_entity_poly.entity_id
_entity_poly.type
_entity_poly.pdbx_seq_one_letter_code
_entity_poly.pdbx_strand_id
1 'polypeptide(L)'
;MSDGVLIPTPTVTELADAAVRSIEAGRAAATILAQIDADTAVPDALAVQLLTLLAAEEPQHHGDILTGFLRPVQKRLEEPAARLRDLAYLRSPFAV
;
A
#
# COMPACT_ATOMS: atom_id res chain seq x y z
N MET A 1 -1.99 -32.24 24.62
CA MET A 1 -2.66 -31.13 25.33
C MET A 1 -2.43 -29.92 24.46
N SER A 2 -3.45 -29.46 23.74
CA SER A 2 -3.31 -28.32 22.82
C SER A 2 -3.46 -27.05 23.64
N ASP A 3 -2.35 -26.35 23.88
CA ASP A 3 -2.38 -24.97 24.34
C ASP A 3 -3.08 -24.15 23.27
N GLY A 4 -4.36 -23.88 23.49
CA GLY A 4 -5.13 -22.97 22.67
C GLY A 4 -4.51 -21.59 22.81
N VAL A 5 -3.76 -21.17 21.78
CA VAL A 5 -3.28 -19.80 21.66
C VAL A 5 -4.52 -18.91 21.57
N LEU A 6 -4.91 -18.34 22.71
CA LEU A 6 -5.88 -17.27 22.76
C LEU A 6 -5.23 -16.07 22.08
N ILE A 7 -5.54 -15.85 20.81
CA ILE A 7 -5.17 -14.62 20.11
C ILE A 7 -6.03 -13.52 20.75
N PRO A 8 -5.44 -12.58 21.51
CA PRO A 8 -6.22 -11.47 22.05
C PRO A 8 -6.78 -10.65 20.89
N THR A 9 -8.09 -10.44 20.91
CA THR A 9 -8.75 -9.59 19.92
C THR A 9 -8.31 -8.15 20.15
N PRO A 10 -7.84 -7.42 19.12
CA PRO A 10 -7.42 -6.04 19.28
C PRO A 10 -8.60 -5.19 19.75
N THR A 11 -8.30 -4.23 20.62
CA THR A 11 -9.23 -3.22 21.05
C THR A 11 -9.56 -2.25 19.91
N VAL A 12 -10.68 -1.54 20.02
CA VAL A 12 -11.08 -0.53 19.04
C VAL A 12 -10.02 0.57 18.91
N THR A 13 -9.37 0.95 20.01
CA THR A 13 -8.30 1.94 20.03
C THR A 13 -7.08 1.46 19.26
N GLU A 14 -6.62 0.23 19.49
CA GLU A 14 -5.49 -0.35 18.76
C GLU A 14 -5.75 -0.45 17.26
N LEU A 15 -7.00 -0.76 16.87
CA LEU A 15 -7.41 -0.79 15.47
C LEU A 15 -7.44 0.62 14.85
N ALA A 16 -7.89 1.63 15.60
CA ALA A 16 -7.89 3.01 15.15
C ALA A 16 -6.46 3.53 14.93
N ASP A 17 -5.55 3.24 15.86
CA ASP A 17 -4.14 3.63 15.75
C ASP A 17 -3.46 2.94 14.56
N ALA A 18 -3.74 1.65 14.35
CA ALA A 18 -3.28 0.91 13.18
C ALA A 18 -3.79 1.52 11.87
N ALA A 19 -5.05 1.92 11.83
CA ALA A 19 -5.63 2.59 10.66
C ALA A 19 -4.95 3.95 10.39
N VAL A 20 -4.65 4.73 11.42
CA VAL A 20 -3.95 6.02 11.28
C VAL A 20 -2.57 5.82 10.68
N ARG A 21 -1.74 4.92 11.24
CA ARG A 21 -0.40 4.61 10.69
C ARG A 21 -0.47 4.15 9.23
N SER A 22 -1.45 3.28 8.92
CA SER A 22 -1.67 2.80 7.56
C SER A 22 -2.03 3.94 6.59
N ILE A 23 -2.91 4.85 7.00
CA ILE A 23 -3.34 5.99 6.18
C ILE A 23 -2.16 6.94 5.93
N GLU A 24 -1.39 7.26 6.96
CA GLU A 24 -0.24 8.16 6.86
C GLU A 24 0.85 7.58 5.95
N ALA A 25 1.17 6.30 6.12
CA ALA A 25 2.11 5.60 5.26
C ALA A 25 1.65 5.60 3.79
N GLY A 26 0.35 5.39 3.56
CA GLY A 26 -0.23 5.47 2.22
C GLY A 26 -0.16 6.87 1.60
N ARG A 27 -0.34 7.94 2.40
CA ARG A 27 -0.19 9.33 1.93
C ARG A 27 1.26 9.66 1.57
N ALA A 28 2.22 9.18 2.36
CA ALA A 28 3.64 9.35 2.06
C ALA A 28 4.02 8.66 0.74
N ALA A 29 3.61 7.40 0.56
CA ALA A 29 3.83 6.66 -0.69
C ALA A 29 3.22 7.38 -1.89
N ALA A 30 1.96 7.83 -1.80
CA ALA A 30 1.27 8.55 -2.87
C ALA A 30 1.98 9.85 -3.27
N THR A 31 2.57 10.55 -2.31
CA THR A 31 3.31 11.79 -2.57
C THR A 31 4.58 11.53 -3.38
N ILE A 32 5.39 10.54 -2.98
CA ILE A 32 6.60 10.16 -3.72
C ILE A 32 6.25 9.63 -5.11
N LEU A 33 5.20 8.81 -5.19
CA LEU A 33 4.67 8.31 -6.45
C LEU A 33 4.29 9.46 -7.39
N ALA A 34 3.63 10.50 -6.91
CA ALA A 34 3.31 11.68 -7.73
C ALA A 34 4.57 12.44 -8.18
N GLN A 35 5.59 12.53 -7.33
CA GLN A 35 6.87 13.15 -7.67
C GLN A 35 7.64 12.36 -8.73
N ILE A 36 7.60 11.03 -8.69
CA ILE A 36 8.19 10.15 -9.71
C ILE A 36 7.49 10.38 -11.06
N ASP A 37 6.15 10.47 -11.09
CA ASP A 37 5.41 10.74 -12.32
C ASP A 37 5.74 12.11 -12.91
N ALA A 38 6.06 13.08 -12.05
CA ALA A 38 6.51 14.41 -12.44
C ALA A 38 8.01 14.47 -12.80
N ASP A 39 8.73 13.34 -12.76
CA ASP A 39 10.18 13.24 -12.97
C ASP A 39 11.00 14.12 -12.00
N THR A 40 10.44 14.34 -10.80
CA THR A 40 11.04 15.16 -9.72
C THR A 40 11.60 14.32 -8.58
N ALA A 41 11.38 13.01 -8.59
CA ALA A 41 11.94 12.06 -7.65
C ALA A 41 12.44 10.81 -8.38
N VAL A 42 13.54 10.24 -7.87
CA VAL A 42 14.07 8.95 -8.35
C VAL A 42 13.29 7.79 -7.72
N PRO A 43 13.20 6.62 -8.37
CA PRO A 43 12.50 5.46 -7.84
C PRO A 43 12.95 5.05 -6.42
N ASP A 44 14.24 5.19 -6.12
CA ASP A 44 14.82 4.86 -4.80
C ASP A 44 14.25 5.73 -3.67
N ALA A 45 13.70 6.92 -3.98
CA ALA A 45 13.06 7.78 -2.99
C ALA A 45 11.88 7.09 -2.30
N LEU A 46 11.19 6.18 -3.01
CA LEU A 46 10.10 5.40 -2.46
C LEU A 46 10.60 4.41 -1.39
N ALA A 47 11.70 3.72 -1.68
CA ALA A 47 12.31 2.79 -0.74
C ALA A 47 12.88 3.51 0.49
N VAL A 48 13.54 4.65 0.29
CA VAL A 48 14.06 5.49 1.38
C VAL A 48 12.92 5.95 2.29
N GLN A 49 11.82 6.44 1.73
CA GLN A 49 10.68 6.90 2.52
C GLN A 49 10.05 5.77 3.35
N LEU A 50 9.93 4.57 2.80
CA LEU A 50 9.45 3.40 3.55
C LEU A 50 10.39 3.07 4.72
N LEU A 51 11.70 3.02 4.47
CA LEU A 51 12.69 2.74 5.50
C LEU A 51 12.66 3.80 6.62
N THR A 52 12.46 5.08 6.28
CA THR A 52 12.29 6.16 7.27
C THR A 52 11.06 5.94 8.14
N LEU A 53 9.93 5.57 7.55
CA LEU A 53 8.69 5.30 8.31
C LEU A 53 8.87 4.09 9.24
N LEU A 54 9.49 3.02 8.77
CA LEU A 54 9.76 1.83 9.58
C LEU A 54 10.75 2.12 10.71
N ALA A 55 11.76 2.95 10.47
CA ALA A 55 12.74 3.33 11.49
C ALA A 55 12.16 4.25 12.58
N ALA A 56 11.08 4.97 12.28
CA ALA A 56 10.42 5.87 13.21
C ALA A 56 9.43 5.18 14.16
N GLU A 57 9.12 3.90 13.93
CA GLU A 57 8.05 3.18 14.60
C GLU A 57 8.50 1.83 15.17
N GLU A 58 7.83 1.36 16.22
CA GLU A 58 8.11 0.07 16.83
C GLU A 58 7.83 -1.12 15.86
N PRO A 59 8.64 -2.20 15.90
CA PRO A 59 8.51 -3.34 14.98
C PRO A 59 7.11 -3.97 14.90
N GLN A 60 6.35 -3.95 15.99
CA GLN A 60 4.98 -4.49 16.04
C GLN A 60 3.98 -3.72 15.16
N HIS A 61 4.31 -2.49 14.76
CA HIS A 61 3.46 -1.63 13.93
C HIS A 61 3.91 -1.58 12.48
N HIS A 62 5.05 -2.21 12.14
CA HIS A 62 5.58 -2.23 10.78
C HIS A 62 4.60 -2.82 9.77
N GLY A 63 3.76 -3.78 10.20
CA GLY A 63 2.73 -4.37 9.35
C GLY A 63 1.69 -3.35 8.86
N ASP A 64 1.26 -2.42 9.72
CA ASP A 64 0.29 -1.37 9.39
C ASP A 64 0.88 -0.40 8.36
N ILE A 65 2.14 -0.01 8.59
CA ILE A 65 2.91 0.89 7.73
C ILE A 65 3.13 0.24 6.37
N LEU A 66 3.62 -1.00 6.31
CA LEU A 66 3.86 -1.73 5.06
C LEU A 66 2.56 -1.87 4.25
N THR A 67 1.47 -2.25 4.91
CA THR A 67 0.15 -2.40 4.26
C THR A 67 -0.35 -1.08 3.70
N GLY A 68 -0.22 0.00 4.47
CA GLY A 68 -0.61 1.34 4.07
C GLY A 68 0.22 1.85 2.90
N PHE A 69 1.53 1.70 2.99
CA PHE A 69 2.51 2.17 2.02
C PHE A 69 2.43 1.45 0.67
N LEU A 70 2.24 0.12 0.68
CA LEU A 70 2.22 -0.69 -0.54
C LEU A 70 0.89 -0.60 -1.30
N ARG A 71 -0.21 -0.25 -0.63
CA ARG A 71 -1.54 -0.18 -1.27
C ARG A 71 -1.59 0.82 -2.45
N PRO A 72 -1.06 2.06 -2.36
CA PRO A 72 -0.93 2.96 -3.51
C PRO A 72 -0.09 2.38 -4.66
N VAL A 73 1.01 1.69 -4.35
CA VAL A 73 1.88 1.05 -5.35
C VAL A 73 1.12 -0.03 -6.10
N GLN A 74 0.42 -0.90 -5.38
CA GLN A 74 -0.42 -1.95 -5.95
C GLN A 74 -1.48 -1.35 -6.90
N LYS A 75 -2.22 -0.33 -6.45
CA LYS A 75 -3.23 0.34 -7.29
C LYS A 75 -2.65 0.87 -8.61
N ARG A 76 -1.45 1.44 -8.55
CA ARG A 76 -0.75 1.91 -9.75
C ARG A 76 -0.35 0.80 -10.72
N LEU A 77 0.00 -0.38 -10.21
CA LEU A 77 0.29 -1.54 -11.06
C LEU A 77 -0.99 -2.13 -11.68
N GLU A 78 -2.11 -2.03 -10.97
CA GLU A 78 -3.42 -2.52 -11.42
C GLU A 78 -4.08 -1.63 -12.48
N GLU A 79 -3.91 -0.30 -12.42
CA GLU A 79 -4.54 0.66 -13.33
C GLU A 79 -4.18 0.45 -14.82
N PRO A 80 -2.92 0.24 -15.22
CA PRO A 80 -2.56 -0.11 -16.59
C PRO A 80 -3.13 -1.46 -17.02
N ALA A 81 -3.13 -2.46 -16.13
CA ALA A 81 -3.65 -3.79 -16.41
C ALA A 81 -5.18 -3.80 -16.59
N ALA A 82 -5.90 -2.97 -15.82
CA ALA A 82 -7.33 -2.74 -16.00
C ALA A 82 -7.61 -2.05 -17.34
N ARG A 83 -6.91 -0.95 -17.65
CA ARG A 83 -7.05 -0.25 -18.94
C ARG A 83 -6.78 -1.14 -20.15
N LEU A 84 -5.74 -2.00 -20.09
CA LEU A 84 -5.44 -2.93 -21.18
C LEU A 84 -6.53 -4.00 -21.35
N ARG A 85 -7.10 -4.53 -20.26
CA ARG A 85 -8.24 -5.45 -20.30
C ARG A 85 -9.49 -4.80 -20.90
N ASP A 86 -9.79 -3.56 -20.51
CA ASP A 86 -10.95 -2.82 -21.03
C ASP A 86 -10.80 -2.51 -22.53
N LEU A 87 -9.60 -2.13 -22.98
CA LEU A 87 -9.30 -1.92 -24.40
C LEU A 87 -9.39 -3.23 -25.21
N ALA A 88 -8.94 -4.35 -24.65
CA ALA A 88 -9.08 -5.66 -25.29
C ALA A 88 -10.56 -6.06 -25.43
N TYR A 89 -11.38 -5.81 -24.40
CA TYR A 89 -12.82 -6.05 -24.42
C TYR A 89 -13.53 -5.18 -25.48
N LEU A 90 -13.18 -3.90 -25.59
CA LEU A 90 -13.72 -2.97 -26.59
C LEU A 90 -13.28 -3.28 -28.03
N ARG A 91 -12.15 -3.97 -28.23
CA ARG A 91 -11.75 -4.49 -29.56
C ARG A 91 -12.46 -5.79 -29.93
N SER A 92 -13.20 -6.41 -29.00
CA SER A 92 -13.85 -7.70 -29.20
C SER A 92 -15.36 -7.72 -29.56
N PRO A 93 -16.05 -6.64 -30.02
CA PRO A 93 -17.45 -6.76 -30.42
C PRO A 93 -17.66 -7.28 -31.86
N PHE A 94 -16.59 -7.61 -32.61
CA PHE A 94 -16.69 -8.06 -34.01
C PHE A 94 -16.11 -9.46 -34.29
N ALA A 95 -15.84 -10.26 -33.25
CA ALA A 95 -15.50 -11.68 -33.44
C ALA A 95 -16.79 -12.52 -33.46
N VAL A 96 -17.51 -12.46 -34.58
CA VAL A 96 -18.51 -13.45 -35.01
C VAL A 96 -17.91 -14.25 -36.15
#